data_AF-A0A1F5EYK5-F1
#
_entry.id   AF-A0A1F5EYK5-F1
#
_cell.length_a   1.000
_cell.length_b   1.000
_cell.length_c   1.000
_cell.angle_alpha   90.00
_cell.angle_beta   90.00
_cell.angle_gamma   90.00
#
_symmetry.space_group_name_H-M   'P 1'
#
loop_
_entity.id
_entity.type
_entity.pdbx_description
1 polymer ?
#
loop_
_entity_poly.entity_id
_entity_poly.type
_entity_poly.pdbx_seq_one_letter_code
_entity_poly.pdbx_strand_id
1 'polypeptide(L)'
;MLIAVISALASASRAGEEIPVYPLGLDLSSETTSEGVASLLREEGWDVSTAEDSLSLSAERTGATLTMSWLDATYLRDVTYTEPWDDAWNCKERFAEWVEWFRFINGKPMVDTETFHYWNIPGMEVWFEITETGGGAATLTCSITFL
;
A
#
# COMPACT_ATOMS: atom_id res chain seq x y z
N MET A 1 8.75 -5.51 2.87
CA MET A 1 8.29 -4.59 3.94
C MET A 1 6.94 -3.95 3.57
N LEU A 2 6.85 -3.10 2.54
CA LEU A 2 5.54 -2.61 2.07
C LEU A 2 4.60 -3.74 1.58
N ILE A 3 5.14 -4.74 0.87
CA ILE A 3 4.39 -5.95 0.52
C ILE A 3 3.77 -6.60 1.75
N ALA A 4 4.43 -6.58 2.92
CA ALA A 4 3.90 -7.15 4.15
C ALA A 4 2.77 -6.28 4.74
N VAL A 5 2.91 -4.95 4.69
CA VAL A 5 1.84 -3.99 5.08
C VAL A 5 0.62 -4.14 4.17
N ILE A 6 0.82 -4.14 2.85
CA ILE A 6 -0.21 -4.30 1.82
C ILE A 6 -0.87 -5.69 1.92
N SER A 7 -0.10 -6.75 2.16
CA SER A 7 -0.62 -8.11 2.36
C SER A 7 -1.42 -8.23 3.64
N ALA A 8 -0.96 -7.64 4.75
CA ALA A 8 -1.66 -7.62 6.02
C ALA A 8 -2.98 -6.85 5.90
N LEU A 9 -2.97 -5.70 5.21
CA LEU A 9 -4.15 -4.88 4.92
C LEU A 9 -5.16 -5.60 4.01
N ALA A 10 -4.71 -6.26 2.95
CA ALA A 10 -5.58 -7.03 2.04
C ALA A 10 -6.14 -8.31 2.68
N SER A 11 -5.46 -8.86 3.69
CA SER A 11 -5.94 -10.02 4.45
C SER A 11 -6.96 -9.63 5.52
N ALA A 12 -6.82 -8.45 6.15
CA ALA A 12 -7.75 -7.92 7.13
C ALA A 12 -9.15 -7.61 6.55
N SER A 13 -9.24 -7.20 5.27
CA SER A 13 -10.53 -6.98 4.60
C SER A 13 -11.27 -8.29 4.23
N ARG A 14 -10.59 -9.44 4.29
CA ARG A 14 -11.15 -10.77 4.03
C ARG A 14 -11.59 -11.49 5.31
N ALA A 15 -11.90 -10.76 6.39
CA ALA A 15 -12.43 -11.32 7.63
C ALA A 15 -13.66 -12.19 7.34
N GLY A 16 -13.40 -13.49 7.32
CA GLY A 16 -14.24 -14.57 6.84
C GLY A 16 -13.47 -15.89 6.84
N GLU A 17 -12.16 -15.90 6.57
CA GLU A 17 -11.30 -17.07 6.81
C GLU A 17 -9.80 -16.73 6.80
N GLU A 18 -9.03 -17.38 7.68
CA GLU A 18 -7.64 -17.08 8.04
C GLU A 18 -6.63 -17.29 6.89
N ILE A 19 -5.81 -16.27 6.61
CA ILE A 19 -4.56 -16.43 5.85
C ILE A 19 -3.41 -15.85 6.71
N PRO A 20 -2.37 -16.63 7.03
CA PRO A 20 -1.26 -16.14 7.85
C PRO A 20 -0.31 -15.32 6.97
N VAL A 21 -0.31 -14.00 7.19
CA VAL A 21 0.68 -13.08 6.65
C VAL A 21 1.49 -12.50 7.80
N TYR A 22 2.75 -12.91 7.92
CA TYR A 22 3.77 -12.23 8.72
C TYR A 22 5.02 -12.05 7.82
N PRO A 23 5.66 -10.86 7.77
CA PRO A 23 6.24 -10.21 8.93
C PRO A 23 5.97 -8.70 8.95
N LEU A 24 4.98 -8.32 9.73
CA LEU A 24 4.88 -7.10 10.54
C LEU A 24 3.77 -7.45 11.51
N GLY A 25 4.01 -7.44 12.82
CA GLY A 25 3.01 -7.75 13.85
C GLY A 25 1.91 -6.70 13.97
N LEU A 26 1.46 -6.15 12.83
CA LEU A 26 0.34 -5.25 12.70
C LEU A 26 -0.93 -6.11 12.68
N ASP A 27 -1.44 -6.40 13.87
CA ASP A 27 -2.81 -6.88 14.03
C ASP A 27 -3.75 -5.72 13.69
N LEU A 28 -4.16 -5.66 12.43
CA LEU A 28 -5.12 -4.69 11.92
C LEU A 28 -6.54 -5.27 12.01
N SER A 29 -6.87 -5.93 13.13
CA SER A 29 -8.25 -6.26 13.45
C SER A 29 -9.11 -4.98 13.50
N SER A 30 -10.42 -5.15 13.34
CA SER A 30 -11.45 -4.11 13.14
C SER A 30 -11.58 -3.05 14.25
N GLU A 31 -10.62 -2.97 15.18
CA GLU A 31 -10.53 -2.01 16.28
C GLU A 31 -9.23 -1.18 16.25
N THR A 32 -8.45 -1.24 15.16
CA THR A 32 -7.19 -0.51 15.08
C THR A 32 -7.41 0.94 14.65
N THR A 33 -7.39 1.84 15.63
CA THR A 33 -7.47 3.29 15.40
C THR A 33 -6.24 3.81 14.63
N SER A 34 -6.40 4.92 13.92
CA SER A 34 -5.30 5.62 13.24
C SER A 34 -4.13 5.93 14.20
N GLU A 35 -4.41 6.29 15.46
CA GLU A 35 -3.37 6.53 16.46
C GLU A 35 -2.64 5.26 16.93
N GLY A 36 -3.35 4.12 16.95
CA GLY A 36 -2.74 2.81 17.23
C GLY A 36 -1.72 2.42 16.16
N VAL A 37 -2.09 2.58 14.89
CA VAL A 37 -1.19 2.37 13.74
C VAL A 37 -0.03 3.37 13.79
N ALA A 38 -0.30 4.65 14.04
CA ALA A 38 0.73 5.69 14.14
C ALA A 38 1.77 5.39 15.22
N SER A 39 1.35 4.92 16.39
CA SER A 39 2.23 4.62 17.52
C SER A 39 3.21 3.50 17.18
N LEU A 40 2.73 2.39 16.61
CA LEU A 40 3.56 1.25 16.18
C LEU A 40 4.61 1.68 15.14
N LEU A 41 4.24 2.55 14.21
CA LEU A 41 5.14 2.99 13.16
C LEU A 41 6.19 3.97 13.67
N ARG A 42 5.85 4.84 14.63
CA ARG A 42 6.85 5.68 15.33
C ARG A 42 7.87 4.83 16.10
N GLU A 43 7.45 3.74 16.74
CA GLU A 43 8.35 2.80 17.43
C GLU A 43 9.37 2.16 16.46
N GLU A 44 8.95 1.90 15.23
CA GLU A 44 9.80 1.41 14.14
C GLU A 44 10.63 2.52 13.45
N GLY A 45 10.59 3.75 13.98
CA GLY A 45 11.40 4.88 13.52
C GLY A 45 10.86 5.63 12.31
N TRP A 46 9.56 5.51 12.02
CA TRP A 46 8.91 6.27 10.94
C TRP A 46 8.53 7.67 11.38
N ASP A 47 8.64 8.63 10.46
CA ASP A 47 8.04 9.94 10.66
C ASP A 47 6.55 9.88 10.29
N VAL A 48 5.70 10.11 11.28
CA VAL A 48 4.25 9.90 11.19
C VAL A 48 3.51 11.21 11.46
N SER A 49 2.82 11.70 10.43
CA SER A 49 1.89 12.81 10.48
C SER A 49 0.46 12.28 10.55
N THR A 50 -0.34 12.75 11.51
CA THR A 50 -1.77 12.41 11.61
C THR A 50 -2.65 13.64 11.38
N ALA A 51 -3.79 13.43 10.73
CA ALA A 51 -4.91 14.35 10.65
C ALA A 51 -6.19 13.61 11.09
N GLU A 52 -7.32 14.33 11.20
CA GLU A 52 -8.58 13.82 11.79
C GLU A 52 -8.99 12.45 11.24
N ASP A 53 -8.91 12.25 9.92
CA ASP A 53 -9.28 11.00 9.23
C ASP A 53 -8.13 10.43 8.37
N SER A 54 -6.88 10.84 8.61
CA SER A 54 -5.76 10.34 7.80
C SER A 54 -4.44 10.22 8.56
N LEU A 55 -3.59 9.33 8.08
CA LEU A 55 -2.24 9.10 8.56
C LEU A 55 -1.31 9.07 7.36
N SER A 56 -0.24 9.84 7.42
CA SER A 56 0.82 9.85 6.41
C SER A 56 2.16 9.50 7.06
N LEU A 57 2.84 8.53 6.47
CA LEU A 57 4.20 8.14 6.79
C LEU A 57 5.13 8.61 5.69
N SER A 58 6.32 9.06 6.08
CA SER A 58 7.40 9.29 5.12
C SER A 58 8.66 8.52 5.51
N ALA A 59 9.31 7.93 4.51
CA ALA A 59 10.63 7.33 4.65
C ALA A 59 11.66 8.29 4.08
N GLU A 60 12.36 9.05 4.95
CA GLU A 60 13.33 10.06 4.53
C GLU A 60 14.39 9.53 3.56
N ARG A 61 14.83 8.27 3.73
CA ARG A 61 15.92 7.69 2.93
C ARG A 61 15.51 7.40 1.47
N THR A 62 14.26 7.04 1.24
CA THR A 62 13.76 6.67 -0.11
C THR A 62 12.82 7.71 -0.68
N GLY A 63 12.40 8.71 0.11
CA GLY A 63 11.34 9.64 -0.26
C GLY A 63 9.97 8.96 -0.40
N ALA A 64 9.84 7.70 0.01
CA ALA A 64 8.60 6.97 -0.09
C ALA A 64 7.59 7.51 0.91
N THR A 65 6.32 7.57 0.52
CA THR A 65 5.23 7.98 1.39
C THR A 65 4.12 6.94 1.37
N LEU A 66 3.59 6.64 2.56
CA LEU A 66 2.37 5.83 2.72
C LEU A 66 1.30 6.72 3.35
N THR A 67 0.20 6.90 2.65
CA THR A 67 -0.98 7.60 3.18
C THR A 67 -2.09 6.60 3.38
N MET A 68 -2.76 6.70 4.52
CA MET A 68 -3.93 5.93 4.88
C MET A 68 -5.04 6.91 5.24
N SER A 69 -6.24 6.68 4.73
CA SER A 69 -7.44 7.48 5.04
C SER A 69 -8.52 6.57 5.61
N TRP A 70 -9.30 7.10 6.54
CA TRP A 70 -10.42 6.39 7.14
C TRP A 70 -11.73 7.08 6.77
N LEU A 71 -12.81 6.31 6.70
CA LEU A 71 -14.17 6.83 6.55
C LEU A 71 -14.69 7.38 7.90
N ASP A 72 -14.26 6.75 8.99
CA ASP A 72 -14.50 7.14 10.38
C ASP A 72 -13.41 6.53 11.29
N ALA A 73 -13.52 6.69 12.60
CA ALA A 73 -12.51 6.20 13.56
C ALA A 73 -12.20 4.68 13.49
N THR A 74 -12.98 3.90 12.75
CA THR A 74 -12.92 2.42 12.69
C THR A 74 -12.71 1.85 11.30
N TYR A 75 -13.13 2.53 10.23
CA TYR A 75 -13.08 1.96 8.87
C TYR A 75 -12.01 2.59 7.99
N LEU A 76 -10.95 1.84 7.69
CA LEU A 76 -9.95 2.21 6.71
C LEU A 76 -10.57 2.23 5.30
N ARG A 77 -10.39 3.34 4.57
CA ARG A 77 -10.97 3.56 3.25
C ARG A 77 -9.93 3.46 2.16
N ASP A 78 -8.88 4.27 2.23
CA ASP A 78 -7.85 4.31 1.19
C ASP A 78 -6.46 4.09 1.79
N VAL A 79 -5.62 3.42 1.02
CA VAL A 79 -4.19 3.29 1.28
C VAL A 79 -3.47 3.60 0.00
N THR A 80 -2.60 4.60 0.01
CA THR A 80 -1.79 5.00 -1.14
C THR A 80 -0.33 5.00 -0.74
N TYR A 81 0.47 4.20 -1.44
CA TYR A 81 1.91 4.23 -1.38
C TYR A 81 2.47 4.89 -2.64
N THR A 82 3.44 5.78 -2.47
CA THR A 82 4.22 6.33 -3.56
C THR A 82 5.70 6.27 -3.23
N GLU A 83 6.53 5.92 -4.21
CA GLU A 83 7.98 5.90 -4.08
C GLU A 83 8.60 6.57 -5.30
N PRO A 84 9.30 7.71 -5.12
CA PRO A 84 10.05 8.33 -6.19
C PRO A 84 11.35 7.57 -6.45
N TRP A 85 11.73 7.48 -7.72
CA TRP A 85 12.96 6.85 -8.19
C TRP A 85 13.67 7.80 -9.15
N ASP A 86 14.98 7.99 -8.93
CA ASP A 86 15.82 8.76 -9.85
C ASP A 86 16.10 8.01 -11.16
N ASP A 87 15.84 6.69 -11.19
CA ASP A 87 16.04 5.82 -12.36
C ASP A 87 14.77 5.01 -12.66
N ALA A 88 14.14 5.36 -13.80
CA ALA A 88 12.94 4.74 -14.31
C ALA A 88 13.12 3.25 -14.64
N TRP A 89 14.34 2.79 -14.97
CA TRP A 89 14.59 1.38 -15.21
C TRP A 89 14.40 0.56 -13.93
N ASN A 90 15.08 0.94 -12.85
CA ASN A 90 14.95 0.26 -11.56
C ASN A 90 13.53 0.38 -10.99
N CYS A 91 12.86 1.51 -11.23
CA CYS A 91 11.45 1.67 -10.89
C CYS A 91 10.56 0.64 -11.61
N LYS A 92 10.81 0.40 -12.91
CA LYS A 92 10.09 -0.59 -13.72
C LYS A 92 10.35 -2.02 -13.25
N GLU A 93 11.58 -2.37 -12.90
CA GLU A 93 11.90 -3.68 -12.31
C GLU A 93 11.13 -3.89 -11.00
N ARG A 94 11.14 -2.88 -10.12
CA ARG A 94 10.42 -2.95 -8.84
C ARG A 94 8.92 -3.09 -8.99
N PHE A 95 8.33 -2.35 -9.93
CA PHE A 95 6.92 -2.45 -10.27
C PHE A 95 6.55 -3.83 -10.81
N ALA A 96 7.37 -4.39 -11.71
CA ALA A 96 7.15 -5.73 -12.25
C ALA A 96 7.14 -6.79 -11.14
N GLU A 97 8.07 -6.70 -10.17
CA GLU A 97 8.06 -7.58 -8.99
C GLU A 97 6.74 -7.52 -8.21
N TRP A 98 6.19 -6.32 -8.02
CA TRP A 98 4.95 -6.14 -7.25
C TRP A 98 3.74 -6.66 -7.98
N VAL A 99 3.67 -6.38 -9.28
CA VAL A 99 2.61 -6.86 -10.15
C VAL A 99 2.62 -8.39 -10.20
N GLU A 100 3.78 -9.02 -10.38
CA GLU A 100 3.88 -10.48 -10.40
C GLU A 100 3.52 -11.11 -9.05
N TRP A 101 3.95 -10.49 -7.94
CA TRP A 101 3.54 -10.93 -6.62
C TRP A 101 2.01 -10.82 -6.43
N PHE A 102 1.41 -9.69 -6.83
CA PHE A 102 -0.03 -9.50 -6.67
C PHE A 102 -0.82 -10.42 -7.60
N ARG A 103 -0.30 -10.72 -8.80
CA ARG A 103 -0.83 -11.74 -9.71
C ARG A 103 -0.82 -13.12 -9.08
N PHE A 104 0.24 -13.47 -8.36
CA PHE A 104 0.34 -14.76 -7.68
C PHE A 104 -0.76 -14.95 -6.63
N ILE A 105 -1.08 -13.91 -5.84
CA ILE A 105 -2.07 -14.01 -4.77
C ILE A 105 -3.53 -13.79 -5.21
N ASN A 106 -3.77 -12.92 -6.20
CA ASN A 106 -5.13 -12.50 -6.59
C ASN A 106 -5.49 -12.86 -8.03
N GLY A 107 -4.60 -13.51 -8.77
CA GLY A 107 -4.79 -13.81 -10.19
C GLY A 107 -4.56 -12.59 -11.09
N LYS A 108 -4.98 -12.71 -12.35
CA LYS A 108 -4.71 -11.68 -13.35
C LYS A 108 -5.51 -10.39 -13.08
N PRO A 109 -4.91 -9.21 -13.35
CA PRO A 109 -5.64 -7.95 -13.25
C PRO A 109 -6.76 -7.87 -14.30
N MET A 110 -7.74 -7.02 -14.04
CA MET A 110 -8.76 -6.63 -15.00
C MET A 110 -8.23 -5.69 -16.08
N VAL A 111 -7.29 -4.81 -15.71
CA VAL A 111 -6.57 -3.93 -16.65
C VAL A 111 -5.09 -4.26 -16.57
N ASP A 112 -4.46 -4.52 -17.70
CA ASP A 112 -3.10 -5.00 -17.79
C ASP A 112 -2.33 -4.26 -18.88
N THR A 113 -1.65 -3.18 -18.49
CA THR A 113 -0.82 -2.37 -19.39
C THR A 113 0.63 -2.37 -18.92
N GLU A 114 1.55 -1.80 -19.70
CA GLU A 114 2.97 -1.75 -19.31
C GLU A 114 3.21 -0.93 -18.04
N THR A 115 2.41 0.10 -17.78
CA THR A 115 2.65 1.06 -16.69
C THR A 115 1.49 1.15 -15.71
N PHE A 116 0.43 0.38 -15.90
CA PHE A 116 -0.76 0.41 -15.05
C PHE A 116 -1.45 -0.96 -14.99
N HIS A 117 -1.77 -1.40 -13.78
CA HIS A 117 -2.54 -2.62 -13.54
C HIS A 117 -3.63 -2.37 -12.51
N TYR A 118 -4.82 -2.93 -12.73
CA TYR A 118 -5.96 -2.78 -11.83
C TYR A 118 -6.67 -4.10 -11.56
N TRP A 119 -7.02 -4.33 -10.30
CA TRP A 119 -7.83 -5.44 -9.81
C TRP A 119 -9.09 -4.89 -9.13
N ASN A 120 -10.22 -5.52 -9.42
CA ASN A 120 -11.41 -5.44 -8.59
C ASN A 120 -11.56 -6.77 -7.87
N ILE A 121 -11.38 -6.76 -6.56
CA ILE A 121 -11.49 -7.92 -5.69
C ILE A 121 -12.71 -7.66 -4.79
N PRO A 122 -13.50 -8.66 -4.40
CA PRO A 122 -14.62 -8.42 -3.50
C PRO A 122 -14.18 -7.65 -2.23
N GLY A 123 -14.76 -6.46 -2.05
CA GLY A 123 -14.47 -5.55 -0.93
C GLY A 123 -13.23 -4.65 -1.09
N MET A 124 -12.50 -4.72 -2.22
CA MET A 124 -11.35 -3.85 -2.46
C MET A 124 -11.08 -3.60 -3.96
N GLU A 125 -10.64 -2.39 -4.27
CA GLU A 125 -10.05 -2.04 -5.54
C GLU A 125 -8.56 -1.79 -5.35
N VAL A 126 -7.72 -2.37 -6.21
CA VAL A 126 -6.27 -2.20 -6.14
C VAL A 126 -5.74 -1.80 -7.48
N TRP A 127 -4.88 -0.79 -7.52
CA TRP A 127 -4.12 -0.47 -8.72
C TRP A 127 -2.66 -0.15 -8.41
N PHE A 128 -1.84 -0.44 -9.41
CA PHE A 128 -0.42 -0.09 -9.43
C PHE A 128 -0.17 0.75 -10.69
N GLU A 129 0.66 1.78 -10.56
CA GLU A 129 1.06 2.64 -11.67
C GLU A 129 2.54 2.99 -11.60
N ILE A 130 3.17 3.20 -12.76
CA ILE A 130 4.39 3.99 -12.88
C ILE A 130 4.10 5.26 -13.66
N THR A 131 4.55 6.39 -13.13
CA THR A 131 4.54 7.68 -13.81
C THR A 131 5.98 8.15 -14.03
N GLU A 132 6.42 8.28 -15.29
CA GLU A 132 7.72 8.90 -15.61
C GLU A 132 7.62 10.43 -15.46
N THR A 133 8.52 11.03 -14.68
CA THR A 133 8.48 12.47 -14.33
C THR A 133 9.42 13.32 -15.19
N GLY A 134 10.12 12.69 -16.15
CA GLY A 134 11.12 13.31 -17.01
C GLY A 134 12.53 13.22 -16.43
N GLY A 135 13.55 13.40 -17.28
CA GLY A 135 14.96 13.34 -16.84
C GLY A 135 15.46 11.94 -16.46
N GLY A 136 14.72 10.89 -16.78
CA GLY A 136 15.05 9.50 -16.40
C GLY A 136 14.46 9.06 -15.05
N ALA A 137 13.77 9.95 -14.34
CA ALA A 137 13.10 9.64 -13.08
C ALA A 137 11.68 9.10 -13.29
N ALA A 138 11.19 8.36 -12.30
CA ALA A 138 9.83 7.82 -12.27
C ALA A 138 9.29 7.77 -10.84
N THR A 139 7.98 7.59 -10.71
CA THR A 139 7.30 7.34 -9.43
C THR A 139 6.49 6.07 -9.55
N LEU A 140 6.67 5.18 -8.58
CA LEU A 140 5.83 4.00 -8.42
C LEU A 140 4.71 4.35 -7.47
N THR A 141 3.47 4.10 -7.90
CA THR A 141 2.28 4.26 -7.06
C THR A 141 1.55 2.94 -6.89
N CYS A 142 1.10 2.64 -5.67
CA CYS A 142 0.14 1.59 -5.39
C CYS A 142 -0.98 2.19 -4.56
N SER A 143 -2.24 1.98 -4.98
CA SER A 143 -3.38 2.36 -4.17
C SER A 143 -4.36 1.22 -3.98
N ILE A 144 -4.94 1.18 -2.79
CA ILE A 144 -6.01 0.27 -2.39
C ILE A 144 -7.16 1.13 -1.87
N THR A 145 -8.36 0.85 -2.35
CA THR A 145 -9.60 1.42 -1.82
C THR A 145 -10.49 0.28 -1.34
N PHE A 146 -10.93 0.32 -0.09
CA PHE A 146 -11.88 -0.63 0.48
C PHE A 146 -13.31 -0.17 0.20
N LEU A 147 -14.18 -1.10 -0.23
CA LEU A 147 -15.55 -0.85 -0.70
C LEU A 147 -16.62 -1.36 0.25
#